data_AF-A0A5C9BZZ5-F1
#
_entry.id   AF-A0A5C9BZZ5-F1
#
_cell.length_a   1.000
_cell.length_b   1.000
_cell.length_c   1.000
_cell.angle_alpha   90.00
_cell.angle_beta   90.00
_cell.angle_gamma   90.00
#
_symmetry.space_group_name_H-M   'P 1'
#
loop_
_entity.id
_entity.type
_entity.pdbx_description
1 polymer ?
#
loop_
_entity_poly.entity_id
_entity_poly.type
_entity_poly.pdbx_seq_one_letter_code
_entity_poly.pdbx_strand_id
1 'polypeptide(L)'
;MNSGIRLKIVTPLLLSLLLAACVSTNDLQLSNGKGKSFIVSGRSYEQIWHAATVAMSTDMKIVDSHKPSGVIKSRVVNGTQGKVVGFFIQPTDEQAPNYTITIVSKKPLQTEFVDRDWEPSVWEDFKAAINPK
;
A
#
# COMPACT_ATOMS: atom_id res chain seq x y z
N MET A 1 -47.41 1.61 35.68
CA MET A 1 -46.94 2.19 36.95
C MET A 1 -46.48 1.05 37.86
N ASN A 2 -45.26 1.14 38.40
CA ASN A 2 -44.55 0.26 39.39
C ASN A 2 -44.04 -1.12 38.90
N SER A 3 -42.73 -1.27 38.63
CA SER A 3 -41.60 -1.59 39.57
C SER A 3 -41.67 -3.01 40.13
N GLY A 4 -40.89 -3.99 39.66
CA GLY A 4 -39.50 -4.30 40.07
C GLY A 4 -39.52 -5.63 40.88
N ILE A 5 -38.64 -6.65 40.73
CA ILE A 5 -37.24 -6.75 41.17
C ILE A 5 -36.71 -8.18 40.85
N ARG A 6 -35.52 -8.24 40.21
CA ARG A 6 -34.34 -9.13 40.37
C ARG A 6 -34.45 -10.67 40.54
N LEU A 7 -33.79 -11.34 39.56
CA LEU A 7 -32.67 -12.30 39.67
C LEU A 7 -32.88 -13.70 40.29
N LYS A 8 -32.71 -14.76 39.48
CA LYS A 8 -31.92 -15.97 39.83
C LYS A 8 -31.21 -16.59 38.60
N ILE A 9 -29.97 -17.00 38.85
CA ILE A 9 -28.87 -17.56 38.03
C ILE A 9 -29.28 -18.98 37.53
N VAL A 10 -28.82 -19.57 36.39
CA VAL A 10 -27.65 -20.48 36.23
C VAL A 10 -27.55 -20.95 34.74
N THR A 11 -26.43 -20.61 34.06
CA THR A 11 -25.46 -21.41 33.24
C THR A 11 -25.92 -22.59 32.33
N PRO A 12 -25.16 -23.04 31.30
CA PRO A 12 -24.27 -22.42 30.29
C PRO A 12 -24.66 -22.79 28.83
N LEU A 13 -24.24 -22.04 27.80
CA LEU A 13 -23.96 -22.66 26.48
C LEU A 13 -22.90 -21.89 25.69
N LEU A 14 -21.69 -22.40 25.84
CA LEU A 14 -20.58 -22.32 24.91
C LEU A 14 -21.06 -22.67 23.49
N LEU A 15 -21.03 -21.74 22.52
CA LEU A 15 -20.95 -22.12 21.11
C LEU A 15 -20.43 -20.99 20.20
N SER A 16 -19.21 -21.24 19.73
CA SER A 16 -18.67 -20.83 18.43
C SER A 16 -18.24 -19.37 18.25
N LEU A 17 -16.98 -19.13 18.63
CA LEU A 17 -16.06 -18.31 17.85
C LEU A 17 -16.13 -18.75 16.37
N LEU A 18 -16.75 -17.93 15.53
CA LEU A 18 -16.42 -17.86 14.11
C LEU A 18 -15.99 -16.42 13.82
N LEU A 19 -14.88 -16.03 14.44
CA LEU A 19 -14.02 -15.04 13.80
C LEU A 19 -13.46 -15.74 12.56
N ALA A 20 -14.13 -15.55 11.43
CA ALA A 20 -13.51 -15.71 10.14
C ALA A 20 -12.31 -14.75 10.15
N ALA A 21 -11.14 -15.29 10.51
CA ALA A 21 -9.88 -14.62 10.28
C ALA A 21 -9.73 -14.56 8.75
N CYS A 22 -10.29 -13.53 8.14
CA CYS A 22 -9.73 -13.01 6.91
C CYS A 22 -8.27 -12.72 7.24
N VAL A 23 -7.38 -13.61 6.80
CA VAL A 23 -5.96 -13.31 6.69
C VAL A 23 -5.89 -12.15 5.71
N SER A 24 -5.92 -10.93 6.25
CA SER A 24 -5.70 -9.71 5.50
C SER A 24 -4.35 -9.85 4.84
N THR A 25 -4.31 -9.74 3.52
CA THR A 25 -3.08 -9.75 2.73
C THR A 25 -2.22 -8.58 3.15
N ASN A 26 -1.38 -8.81 4.16
CA ASN A 26 -0.23 -8.04 4.59
C ASN A 26 -0.24 -6.55 4.21
N ASP A 27 -0.82 -5.76 5.10
CA ASP A 27 -0.72 -4.31 5.25
C ASP A 27 0.66 -3.74 4.85
N LEU A 28 0.76 -3.32 3.60
CA LEU A 28 1.66 -2.25 3.19
C LEU A 28 0.79 -1.00 3.08
N GLN A 29 0.75 -0.21 4.14
CA GLN A 29 0.05 1.06 4.18
C GLN A 29 1.05 2.21 4.15
N LEU A 30 0.58 3.37 3.69
CA LEU A 30 1.34 4.62 3.69
C LEU A 30 1.85 5.00 5.10
N SER A 31 1.15 4.61 6.16
CA SER A 31 1.48 4.99 7.54
C SER A 31 2.61 4.19 8.19
N ASN A 32 3.25 3.25 7.49
CA ASN A 32 4.32 2.43 8.08
C ASN A 32 5.64 3.20 8.31
N GLY A 33 5.68 4.51 8.04
CA GLY A 33 6.78 5.43 8.42
C GLY A 33 8.13 5.14 7.76
N LYS A 34 8.22 4.18 6.84
CA LYS A 34 9.45 3.70 6.22
C LYS A 34 9.40 3.74 4.68
N GLY A 35 9.31 4.96 4.13
CA GLY A 35 9.34 5.20 2.69
C GLY A 35 9.91 6.56 2.33
N LYS A 36 10.22 6.76 1.05
CA LYS A 36 10.66 8.04 0.50
C LYS A 36 9.53 8.76 -0.22
N SER A 37 9.45 10.07 0.00
CA SER A 37 8.47 10.94 -0.66
C SER A 37 9.11 11.93 -1.62
N PHE A 38 8.44 12.18 -2.73
CA PHE A 38 8.88 13.05 -3.82
C PHE A 38 7.70 13.93 -4.27
N ILE A 39 7.98 15.18 -4.63
CA ILE A 39 6.97 16.09 -5.17
C ILE A 39 7.12 16.12 -6.70
N VAL A 40 6.01 15.92 -7.41
CA VAL A 40 5.90 16.03 -8.86
C VAL A 40 4.89 17.11 -9.21
N SER A 41 5.29 17.99 -10.12
CA SER A 41 4.48 19.12 -10.59
C SER A 41 4.45 19.14 -12.12
N GLY A 42 3.50 19.89 -12.71
CA GLY A 42 3.40 20.05 -14.17
C GLY A 42 3.01 18.78 -14.94
N ARG A 43 2.41 17.81 -14.25
CA ARG A 43 1.93 16.54 -14.81
C ARG A 43 0.53 16.26 -14.29
N SER A 44 -0.33 15.67 -15.12
CA SER A 44 -1.66 15.25 -14.69
C SER A 44 -1.60 13.98 -13.84
N TYR A 45 -2.64 13.76 -13.02
CA TYR A 45 -2.77 12.52 -12.28
C TYR A 45 -2.69 11.28 -13.18
N GLU A 46 -3.26 11.34 -14.38
CA GLU A 46 -3.21 10.26 -15.36
C GLU A 46 -1.79 9.95 -15.84
N GLN A 47 -1.00 10.99 -16.15
CA GLN A 47 0.40 10.83 -16.55
C GLN A 47 1.24 10.20 -15.43
N ILE A 48 1.02 10.66 -14.20
CA ILE A 48 1.68 10.11 -13.01
C ILE A 48 1.27 8.66 -12.79
N TRP A 49 -0.04 8.36 -12.89
CA TRP A 49 -0.56 7.01 -12.75
C TRP A 49 0.02 6.05 -13.78
N HIS A 50 0.10 6.48 -15.04
CA HIS A 50 0.68 5.70 -16.12
C HIS A 50 2.17 5.40 -15.84
N ALA A 51 2.96 6.43 -15.55
CA ALA A 51 4.38 6.28 -15.26
C ALA A 51 4.63 5.41 -14.01
N ALA A 52 3.81 5.57 -12.97
CA ALA A 52 3.86 4.73 -11.77
C ALA A 52 3.56 3.27 -12.10
N THR A 53 2.58 2.99 -12.95
CA THR A 53 2.24 1.62 -13.38
C THR A 53 3.39 0.97 -14.15
N VAL A 54 4.07 1.73 -15.03
CA VAL A 54 5.26 1.27 -15.75
C VAL A 54 6.37 0.92 -14.77
N ALA A 55 6.76 1.87 -13.91
CA ALA A 55 7.81 1.66 -12.91
C ALA A 55 7.51 0.48 -11.98
N MET A 56 6.25 0.32 -11.57
CA MET A 56 5.79 -0.76 -10.70
C MET A 56 5.64 -2.11 -11.40
N SER A 57 5.85 -2.17 -12.72
CA SER A 57 5.86 -3.41 -13.52
C SER A 57 7.27 -3.80 -14.00
N THR A 58 8.26 -2.90 -13.89
CA THR A 58 9.67 -3.20 -14.17
C THR A 58 10.20 -4.17 -13.12
N ASP A 59 10.60 -5.37 -13.53
CA ASP A 59 11.14 -6.45 -12.67
C ASP A 59 10.25 -6.85 -11.47
N MET A 60 8.97 -6.49 -11.53
CA MET A 60 7.98 -6.71 -10.49
C MET A 60 6.63 -7.11 -11.09
N LYS A 61 5.82 -7.79 -10.29
CA LYS A 61 4.43 -8.12 -10.63
C LYS A 61 3.49 -7.27 -9.78
N ILE A 62 2.65 -6.47 -10.42
CA ILE A 62 1.56 -5.76 -9.73
C ILE A 62 0.63 -6.81 -9.10
N VAL A 63 0.39 -6.66 -7.79
CA VAL A 63 -0.49 -7.52 -6.99
C VAL A 63 -1.71 -6.78 -6.46
N ASP A 64 -1.67 -5.45 -6.44
CA ASP A 64 -2.77 -4.57 -6.06
C ASP A 64 -2.64 -3.25 -6.83
N SER A 65 -3.75 -2.72 -7.34
CA SER A 65 -3.76 -1.46 -8.09
C SER A 65 -5.14 -0.83 -8.00
N HIS A 66 -5.21 0.38 -7.46
CA HIS A 66 -6.45 1.10 -7.26
C HIS A 66 -6.26 2.59 -7.58
N LYS A 67 -6.58 2.95 -8.83
CA LYS A 67 -6.46 4.31 -9.37
C LYS A 67 -7.23 5.36 -8.56
N PRO A 68 -8.47 5.13 -8.10
CA PRO A 68 -9.18 6.16 -7.33
C PRO A 68 -8.51 6.53 -6.00
N SER A 69 -7.77 5.61 -5.36
CA SER A 69 -7.05 5.88 -4.11
C SER A 69 -5.56 6.16 -4.30
N GLY A 70 -5.04 6.16 -5.53
CA GLY A 70 -3.63 6.44 -5.79
C GLY A 70 -2.67 5.37 -5.28
N VAL A 71 -3.09 4.10 -5.25
CA VAL A 71 -2.27 3.01 -4.68
C VAL A 71 -1.92 1.98 -5.75
N ILE A 72 -0.64 1.67 -5.88
CA ILE A 72 -0.13 0.50 -6.61
C ILE A 72 0.76 -0.28 -5.66
N LYS A 73 0.60 -1.61 -5.60
CA LYS A 73 1.54 -2.50 -4.91
C LYS A 73 2.02 -3.57 -5.84
N SER A 74 3.32 -3.83 -5.78
CA SER A 74 3.97 -4.83 -6.60
C SER A 74 4.83 -5.74 -5.76
N ARG A 75 4.88 -7.02 -6.15
CA ARG A 75 5.78 -8.01 -5.58
C ARG A 75 6.98 -8.16 -6.51
N VAL A 76 8.18 -8.10 -5.94
CA VAL A 76 9.42 -8.32 -6.69
C VAL A 76 9.43 -9.76 -7.23
N VAL A 77 9.66 -9.91 -8.54
CA VAL A 77 9.80 -11.24 -9.19
C VAL A 77 11.27 -11.60 -9.37
N ASN A 78 12.11 -10.62 -9.68
CA ASN A 78 13.56 -10.77 -9.81
C ASN A 78 14.23 -10.08 -8.61
N GLY A 79 14.66 -10.84 -7.59
CA GLY A 79 15.28 -10.29 -6.38
C GLY A 79 14.86 -11.00 -5.09
N THR A 80 14.75 -10.26 -3.98
CA THR A 80 14.34 -10.83 -2.67
C THR A 80 12.90 -11.35 -2.73
N GLN A 81 12.74 -12.67 -2.71
CA GLN A 81 11.44 -13.33 -2.80
C GLN A 81 10.47 -12.83 -1.71
N GLY A 82 9.25 -12.48 -2.12
CA GLY A 82 8.17 -12.06 -1.22
C GLY A 82 8.24 -10.60 -0.76
N LYS A 83 9.23 -9.81 -1.18
CA LYS A 83 9.27 -8.37 -0.97
C LYS A 83 8.13 -7.68 -1.72
N VAL A 84 7.43 -6.78 -1.03
CA VAL A 84 6.35 -5.96 -1.60
C VAL A 84 6.77 -4.50 -1.56
N VAL A 85 6.52 -3.83 -2.67
CA VAL A 85 6.71 -2.40 -2.90
C VAL A 85 5.35 -1.74 -3.05
N GLY A 86 5.17 -0.55 -2.50
CA GLY A 86 3.97 0.26 -2.59
C GLY A 86 4.32 1.64 -3.13
N PHE A 87 3.51 2.11 -4.05
CA PHE A 87 3.58 3.41 -4.69
C PHE A 87 2.28 4.13 -4.42
N PHE A 88 2.37 5.28 -3.76
CA PHE A 88 1.24 6.05 -3.27
C PHE A 88 1.27 7.45 -3.89
N ILE A 89 0.16 7.90 -4.45
CA ILE A 89 0.02 9.21 -5.10
C ILE A 89 -1.04 10.01 -4.35
N GLN A 90 -0.69 11.19 -3.87
CA GLN A 90 -1.59 12.09 -3.15
C GLN A 90 -1.39 13.56 -3.55
N PRO A 91 -2.45 14.34 -3.78
CA PRO A 91 -3.86 13.92 -3.82
C PRO A 91 -4.16 13.09 -5.08
N THR A 92 -5.36 12.51 -5.16
CA THR A 92 -5.87 11.82 -6.36
C THR A 92 -6.78 12.70 -7.23
N ASP A 93 -6.86 13.98 -6.88
CA ASP A 93 -7.56 15.02 -7.66
C ASP A 93 -6.80 15.28 -8.96
N GLU A 94 -7.50 15.24 -10.10
CA GLU A 94 -6.91 15.45 -11.43
C GLU A 94 -6.40 16.88 -11.67
N GLN A 95 -6.93 17.86 -10.93
CA GLN A 95 -6.60 19.27 -11.03
C GLN A 95 -5.55 19.72 -10.00
N ALA A 96 -4.96 18.78 -9.26
CA ALA A 96 -3.97 19.12 -8.26
C ALA A 96 -2.73 19.75 -8.93
N PRO A 97 -2.23 20.89 -8.41
CA PRO A 97 -1.06 21.55 -8.98
C PRO A 97 0.22 20.73 -8.78
N ASN A 98 0.26 19.92 -7.70
CA ASN A 98 1.36 19.08 -7.32
C ASN A 98 0.86 17.77 -6.72
N TYR A 99 1.64 16.72 -6.90
CA TYR A 99 1.40 15.39 -6.35
C TYR A 99 2.59 14.97 -5.51
N THR A 100 2.31 14.46 -4.32
CA THR A 100 3.25 13.75 -3.48
C THR A 100 3.20 12.28 -3.84
N ILE A 101 4.34 11.77 -4.27
CA ILE A 101 4.57 10.37 -4.51
C ILE A 101 5.31 9.82 -3.31
N THR A 102 4.79 8.76 -2.69
CA THR A 102 5.50 8.05 -1.61
C THR A 102 5.72 6.60 -2.00
N ILE A 103 6.94 6.13 -1.81
CA ILE A 103 7.40 4.80 -2.19
C ILE A 103 7.81 4.07 -0.91
N VAL A 104 7.21 2.92 -0.63
CA VAL A 104 7.40 2.14 0.62
C VAL A 104 7.70 0.68 0.29
N SER A 105 8.56 -0.02 1.05
CA SER A 105 8.67 -1.49 0.96
C SER A 105 8.49 -2.19 2.28
N LYS A 106 8.11 -3.46 2.16
CA LYS A 106 8.10 -4.43 3.24
C LYS A 106 8.72 -5.73 2.77
N LYS A 107 9.68 -6.26 3.54
CA LYS A 107 10.20 -7.62 3.40
C LYS A 107 9.31 -8.61 4.19
N PRO A 108 9.20 -9.88 3.76
CA PRO A 108 8.34 -10.87 4.40
C PRO A 108 8.81 -11.33 5.79
N LEU A 109 10.09 -11.12 6.15
CA LEU A 109 10.64 -11.38 7.49
C LEU A 109 11.23 -10.08 8.04
N GLN A 110 10.75 -9.64 9.21
CA GLN A 110 11.21 -8.44 9.91
C GLN A 110 12.61 -8.65 10.50
N THR A 111 13.65 -8.68 9.67
CA THR A 111 15.00 -8.40 10.14
C THR A 111 15.33 -6.97 9.74
N GLU A 112 15.83 -6.17 10.68
CA GLU A 112 16.20 -4.76 10.49
C GLU A 112 17.43 -4.57 9.58
N PHE A 113 17.58 -5.41 8.54
CA PHE A 113 18.58 -5.25 7.52
C PHE A 113 18.02 -4.45 6.35
N VAL A 114 18.40 -3.17 6.38
CA VAL A 114 18.34 -2.18 5.32
C VAL A 114 18.75 -2.83 3.98
N ASP A 115 17.78 -3.11 3.10
CA ASP A 115 18.04 -3.08 1.65
C ASP A 115 17.31 -1.89 1.06
N ARG A 116 18.11 -0.85 0.84
CA ARG A 116 17.70 0.47 0.36
C ARG A 116 17.74 0.58 -1.17
N ASP A 117 17.82 -0.53 -1.90
CA ASP A 117 18.28 -0.44 -3.30
C ASP A 117 17.17 -0.30 -4.32
N TRP A 118 15.91 -0.55 -3.93
CA TRP A 118 14.78 -0.56 -4.85
C TRP A 118 13.98 0.76 -4.85
N GLU A 119 13.95 1.52 -3.74
CA GLU A 119 13.30 2.84 -3.74
C GLU A 119 13.96 3.79 -4.74
N PRO A 120 15.31 3.83 -4.82
CA PRO A 120 16.00 4.57 -5.88
C PRO A 120 15.61 4.05 -7.26
N SER A 121 15.62 2.73 -7.51
CA SER A 121 15.34 2.19 -8.85
C SER A 121 13.92 2.49 -9.33
N VAL A 122 12.90 2.27 -8.48
CA VAL A 122 11.50 2.56 -8.82
C VAL A 122 11.29 4.04 -9.10
N TRP A 123 11.98 4.92 -8.38
CA TRP A 123 11.94 6.35 -8.65
C TRP A 123 12.61 6.72 -9.97
N GLU A 124 13.75 6.11 -10.31
CA GLU A 124 14.40 6.32 -11.60
C GLU A 124 13.55 5.82 -12.77
N ASP A 125 12.97 4.62 -12.66
CA ASP A 125 12.06 4.05 -13.66
C ASP A 125 10.82 4.95 -13.85
N PHE A 126 10.28 5.49 -12.75
CA PHE A 126 9.20 6.45 -12.80
C PHE A 126 9.60 7.74 -13.55
N LYS A 127 10.77 8.31 -13.24
CA LYS A 127 11.28 9.51 -13.92
C LYS A 127 11.49 9.28 -15.41
N ALA A 128 11.97 8.09 -15.80
CA ALA A 128 12.12 7.71 -17.19
C ALA A 128 10.76 7.57 -17.89
N ALA A 129 9.76 6.98 -17.23
CA ALA A 129 8.43 6.79 -17.79
C ALA A 129 7.60 8.07 -17.90
N ILE A 130 7.77 9.03 -16.99
CA ILE A 130 7.02 10.29 -17.00
C ILE A 130 7.62 11.36 -17.93
N ASN A 131 8.86 11.15 -18.38
CA ASN A 131 9.56 11.98 -19.37
C ASN A 131 10.23 11.09 -20.42
N PRO A 132 9.44 10.39 -21.26
CA PRO A 132 10.02 9.57 -22.32
C PRO A 132 10.82 10.48 -23.27
N LYS A 133 12.05 10.05 -23.62
CA LYS A 133 12.88 10.73 -24.60
C LYS A 133 12.31 10.61 -26.01
#